data_AF-A0A8J5MLA8-F1
#
_entry.id   AF-A0A8J5MLA8-F1
#
_cell.length_a   1.000
_cell.length_b   1.000
_cell.length_c   1.000
_cell.angle_alpha   90.00
_cell.angle_beta   90.00
_cell.angle_gamma   90.00
#
_symmetry.space_group_name_H-M   'P 1'
#
loop_
_entity.id
_entity.type
_entity.pdbx_description
1 polymer ?
#
loop_
_entity_poly.entity_id
_entity_poly.type
_entity_poly.pdbx_seq_one_letter_code
_entity_poly.pdbx_strand_id
1 'polypeptide(L)'
;MTVSREDAVVVQATQAGKSFMQALHHHEHKLHALVKHGCTMVGNVEVAALSGEVKAAVESETRRDAWKNTLEEDTRKTQEALKQIHQYWEKVVTLTIPEDLYDGLCQLRDWSQELTEQKVWVIGALRGELRVLDATYTEEMLQHAHQRSELLRRITEHVTELHQAYRHSLREVQGVEDKERAELVEYYGRVWDEAVTELNQKLQDLLHDRLNNRTSRMEQIIELKLHGAAPHTAIKDKLDSDIEKQVEESQLRYSQQVLQQQYRETTAMVSEARRTLNAITPTLNNYRRKAEAAKERRVAQEQAKLREAGRMRELNQQYRKRLANNSAFFSQQTQGLSQMHYQKLHELVMEEIGIHTEADVLRLLRVARRYISQRPPGSRGRGREEEEREEEEEEAIGGRWRGECYLVILEKSGEEGSVGAADVDEEGPLYAQEGEEAARWSSFLNNFCKRIRVWTATRDALTQYRDVLIGRLEEMRKVDRLRRENAELRFLLQGVVNDL
;
A
#
# COMPACT_ATOMS: atom_id res chain seq x y z
N MET A 1 43.06 -24.86 31.49
CA MET A 1 42.24 -24.33 30.39
C MET A 1 40.92 -23.86 30.98
N THR A 2 40.91 -22.67 31.57
CA THR A 2 39.72 -22.06 32.18
C THR A 2 39.14 -21.10 31.16
N VAL A 3 38.13 -21.54 30.42
CA VAL A 3 37.25 -20.63 29.68
C VAL A 3 36.72 -19.63 30.70
N SER A 4 36.94 -18.33 30.48
CA SER A 4 36.54 -17.30 31.43
C SER A 4 35.01 -17.38 31.61
N ARG A 5 34.48 -17.17 32.82
CA ARG A 5 33.04 -17.27 33.12
C ARG A 5 32.19 -16.44 32.13
N GLU A 6 32.75 -15.33 31.66
CA GLU A 6 32.19 -14.44 30.63
C GLU A 6 32.10 -15.10 29.24
N ASP A 7 33.08 -15.90 28.84
CA ASP A 7 33.09 -16.58 27.53
C ASP A 7 32.03 -17.68 27.46
N ALA A 8 31.77 -18.38 28.57
CA ALA A 8 30.72 -19.40 28.65
C ALA A 8 29.31 -18.78 28.52
N VAL A 9 29.10 -17.61 29.13
CA VAL A 9 27.85 -16.84 29.03
C VAL A 9 27.58 -16.42 27.57
N VAL A 10 28.61 -15.94 26.88
CA VAL A 10 28.51 -15.51 25.47
C VAL A 10 28.23 -16.68 24.53
N VAL A 11 28.84 -17.84 24.77
CA VAL A 11 28.61 -19.05 23.96
C VAL A 11 27.16 -19.55 24.13
N GLN A 12 26.62 -19.55 25.34
CA GLN A 12 25.25 -20.00 25.58
C GLN A 12 24.20 -19.04 25.00
N ALA A 13 24.42 -17.73 25.13
CA ALA A 13 23.56 -16.72 24.50
C ALA A 13 23.60 -16.76 22.96
N THR A 14 24.77 -17.00 22.37
CA THR A 14 24.91 -17.14 20.90
C THR A 14 24.35 -18.45 20.37
N GLN A 15 24.28 -19.51 21.19
CA GLN A 15 23.69 -20.78 20.81
C GLN A 15 22.16 -20.74 20.88
N ALA A 16 21.59 -20.09 21.89
CA ALA A 16 20.15 -19.79 21.96
C ALA A 16 19.71 -18.96 20.73
N GLY A 17 20.39 -17.85 20.42
CA GLY A 17 20.04 -17.05 19.23
C GLY A 17 20.09 -17.81 17.89
N LYS A 18 20.87 -18.91 17.80
CA LYS A 18 20.92 -19.75 16.59
C LYS A 18 19.69 -20.66 16.44
N SER A 19 19.16 -21.22 17.52
CA SER A 19 17.97 -22.09 17.44
C SER A 19 16.72 -21.31 17.02
N PHE A 20 16.51 -20.11 17.58
CA PHE A 20 15.44 -19.21 17.17
C PHE A 20 15.53 -18.82 15.68
N MET A 21 16.72 -18.42 15.22
CA MET A 21 16.94 -18.08 13.80
C MET A 21 16.70 -19.27 12.85
N GLN A 22 17.09 -20.48 13.26
CA GLN A 22 16.83 -21.69 12.47
C GLN A 22 15.34 -22.01 12.40
N ALA A 23 14.61 -21.86 13.52
CA ALA A 23 13.16 -22.05 13.55
C ALA A 23 12.45 -21.04 12.64
N LEU A 24 12.82 -19.75 12.72
CA LEU A 24 12.30 -18.71 11.84
C LEU A 24 12.45 -19.07 10.37
N HIS A 25 13.67 -19.38 9.92
CA HIS A 25 13.92 -19.72 8.52
C HIS A 25 13.16 -20.96 8.04
N HIS A 26 13.02 -21.99 8.89
CA HIS A 26 12.23 -23.18 8.56
C HIS A 26 10.75 -22.85 8.33
N HIS A 27 10.17 -22.01 9.21
CA HIS A 27 8.79 -21.59 9.09
C HIS A 27 8.57 -20.64 7.90
N GLU A 28 9.49 -19.71 7.64
CA GLU A 28 9.48 -18.86 6.45
C GLU A 28 9.44 -19.69 5.16
N HIS A 29 10.31 -20.70 5.06
CA HIS A 29 10.35 -21.58 3.88
C HIS A 29 9.03 -22.36 3.69
N LYS A 30 8.46 -22.88 4.77
CA LYS A 30 7.15 -23.58 4.73
C LYS A 30 6.03 -22.65 4.28
N LEU A 31 5.98 -21.43 4.81
CA LEU A 31 4.97 -20.43 4.42
C LEU A 31 5.12 -20.03 2.96
N HIS A 32 6.36 -19.85 2.49
CA HIS A 32 6.63 -19.52 1.09
C HIS A 32 6.19 -20.66 0.15
N ALA A 33 6.45 -21.92 0.52
CA ALA A 33 5.97 -23.08 -0.23
C ALA A 33 4.44 -23.14 -0.29
N LEU A 34 3.75 -22.80 0.81
CA LEU A 34 2.30 -22.74 0.87
C LEU A 34 1.73 -21.64 -0.04
N VAL A 35 2.31 -20.43 -0.01
CA VAL A 35 1.93 -19.33 -0.92
C VAL A 35 2.09 -19.76 -2.39
N LYS A 36 3.22 -20.39 -2.73
CA LYS A 36 3.45 -20.89 -4.09
C LYS A 36 2.40 -21.92 -4.51
N HIS A 37 2.02 -22.83 -3.60
CA HIS A 37 0.95 -23.78 -3.86
C HIS A 37 -0.40 -23.09 -4.11
N GLY A 38 -0.75 -22.09 -3.31
CA GLY A 38 -1.96 -21.29 -3.53
C GLY A 38 -2.00 -20.60 -4.88
N CYS A 39 -0.88 -19.98 -5.29
CA CYS A 39 -0.77 -19.37 -6.62
C CYS A 39 -1.04 -20.39 -7.73
N THR A 40 -0.54 -21.63 -7.60
CA THR A 40 -0.83 -22.68 -8.59
C THR A 40 -2.29 -23.12 -8.56
N MET A 41 -2.90 -23.23 -7.37
CA MET A 41 -4.30 -23.67 -7.24
C MET A 41 -5.29 -22.69 -7.85
N VAL A 42 -5.08 -21.39 -7.62
CA VAL A 42 -5.90 -20.30 -8.19
C VAL A 42 -5.61 -20.15 -9.69
N GLY A 43 -4.32 -20.13 -10.05
CA GLY A 43 -3.89 -20.00 -11.45
C GLY A 43 -4.43 -21.11 -12.35
N ASN A 44 -4.58 -22.34 -11.84
CA ASN A 44 -5.18 -23.43 -12.61
C ASN A 44 -6.64 -23.16 -13.02
N VAL A 45 -7.42 -22.46 -12.18
CA VAL A 45 -8.80 -22.08 -12.52
C VAL A 45 -8.81 -20.98 -13.58
N GLU A 46 -7.95 -19.98 -13.40
CA GLU A 46 -7.83 -18.86 -14.35
C GLU A 46 -7.40 -19.33 -15.73
N VAL A 47 -6.37 -20.19 -15.81
CA VAL A 47 -5.90 -20.75 -17.08
C VAL A 47 -6.99 -21.60 -17.75
N ALA A 48 -7.74 -22.39 -16.97
CA ALA A 48 -8.85 -23.18 -17.51
C ALA A 48 -9.98 -22.28 -18.04
N ALA A 49 -10.33 -21.20 -17.32
CA ALA A 49 -11.33 -20.23 -17.74
C ALA A 49 -10.91 -19.52 -19.04
N LEU A 50 -9.69 -18.98 -19.09
CA LEU A 50 -9.14 -18.32 -20.27
C LEU A 50 -9.07 -19.26 -21.49
N SER A 51 -8.67 -20.52 -21.27
CA SER A 51 -8.66 -21.54 -22.34
C SER A 51 -10.07 -21.78 -22.90
N GLY A 52 -11.09 -21.79 -22.04
CA GLY A 52 -12.49 -21.91 -22.43
C GLY A 52 -12.97 -20.69 -23.23
N GLU A 53 -12.69 -19.48 -22.75
CA GLU A 53 -13.06 -18.22 -23.42
C GLU A 53 -12.43 -18.09 -24.81
N VAL A 54 -11.16 -18.45 -24.94
CA VAL A 54 -10.48 -18.44 -26.24
C VAL A 54 -11.14 -19.42 -27.21
N LYS A 55 -11.54 -20.61 -26.76
CA LYS A 55 -12.27 -21.57 -27.60
C LYS A 55 -13.64 -21.03 -28.03
N ALA A 56 -14.42 -20.48 -27.10
CA ALA A 56 -15.72 -19.89 -27.38
C ALA A 56 -15.60 -18.71 -28.37
N ALA A 57 -14.58 -17.87 -28.23
CA ALA A 57 -14.30 -16.77 -29.15
C ALA A 57 -14.03 -17.27 -30.58
N VAL A 58 -13.17 -18.29 -30.74
CA VAL A 58 -12.87 -18.91 -32.04
C VAL A 58 -14.12 -19.54 -32.66
N GLU A 59 -14.94 -20.25 -31.88
CA GLU A 59 -16.20 -20.84 -32.35
C GLU A 59 -17.22 -19.77 -32.77
N SER A 60 -17.27 -18.64 -32.06
CA SER A 60 -18.13 -17.50 -32.42
C SER A 60 -17.69 -16.83 -33.73
N GLU A 61 -16.39 -16.74 -33.96
CA GLU A 61 -15.82 -16.11 -35.16
C GLU A 61 -16.04 -16.98 -36.38
N THR A 62 -15.76 -18.29 -36.26
CA THR A 62 -16.02 -19.25 -37.34
C THR A 62 -17.50 -19.33 -37.72
N ARG A 63 -18.41 -19.24 -36.74
CA ARG A 63 -19.86 -19.12 -37.00
C ARG A 63 -20.21 -17.83 -37.73
N ARG A 64 -19.65 -16.68 -37.31
CA ARG A 64 -19.86 -15.38 -37.98
C ARG A 64 -19.38 -15.41 -39.44
N ASP A 65 -18.21 -15.99 -39.70
CA ASP A 65 -17.66 -16.11 -41.05
C ASP A 65 -18.52 -17.02 -41.95
N ALA A 66 -19.00 -18.15 -41.41
CA ALA A 66 -19.92 -19.01 -42.14
C ALA A 66 -21.22 -18.28 -42.52
N TRP A 67 -21.80 -17.51 -41.59
CA TRP A 67 -22.99 -16.70 -41.85
C TRP A 67 -22.74 -15.56 -42.83
N LYS A 68 -21.57 -14.92 -42.76
CA LYS A 68 -21.17 -13.91 -43.74
C LYS A 68 -21.13 -14.49 -45.16
N ASN A 69 -20.53 -15.66 -45.34
CA ASN A 69 -20.46 -16.33 -46.64
C ASN A 69 -21.85 -16.71 -47.17
N THR A 70 -22.75 -17.22 -46.32
CA THR A 70 -24.12 -17.56 -46.74
C THR A 70 -24.94 -16.33 -47.14
N LEU A 71 -24.78 -15.21 -46.42
CA LEU A 71 -25.42 -13.95 -46.76
C LEU A 71 -24.86 -13.34 -48.06
N GLU A 72 -23.54 -13.37 -48.26
CA GLU A 72 -22.93 -12.93 -49.51
C GLU A 72 -23.47 -13.73 -50.71
N GLU A 73 -23.57 -15.06 -50.57
CA GLU A 73 -24.13 -15.93 -51.60
C GLU A 73 -25.63 -15.66 -51.86
N ASP A 74 -26.43 -15.43 -50.81
CA ASP A 74 -27.83 -15.02 -50.94
C ASP A 74 -27.96 -13.65 -51.62
N THR A 75 -27.13 -12.67 -51.26
CA THR A 75 -27.12 -11.36 -51.95
C THR A 75 -26.77 -11.49 -53.43
N ARG A 76 -25.81 -12.35 -53.79
CA ARG A 76 -25.46 -12.64 -55.18
C ARG A 76 -26.63 -13.26 -55.94
N LYS A 77 -27.23 -14.33 -55.41
CA LYS A 77 -28.39 -15.01 -56.02
C LYS A 77 -29.56 -14.05 -56.21
N THR A 78 -29.83 -13.21 -55.21
CA THR A 78 -30.95 -12.27 -55.28
C THR A 78 -30.72 -11.11 -56.23
N GLN A 79 -29.47 -10.63 -56.39
CA GLN A 79 -29.13 -9.71 -57.47
C GLN A 79 -29.29 -10.35 -58.86
N GLU A 80 -28.89 -11.61 -59.03
CA GLU A 80 -29.05 -12.34 -60.29
C GLU A 80 -30.54 -12.56 -60.63
N ALA A 81 -31.35 -13.01 -59.68
CA ALA A 81 -32.79 -13.20 -59.86
C ALA A 81 -33.50 -11.87 -60.16
N LEU A 82 -33.18 -10.77 -59.47
CA LEU A 82 -33.77 -9.46 -59.74
C LEU A 82 -33.40 -8.94 -61.13
N LYS A 83 -32.15 -9.15 -61.58
CA LYS A 83 -31.74 -8.80 -62.95
C LYS A 83 -32.55 -9.59 -63.99
N GLN A 84 -32.76 -10.89 -63.76
CA GLN A 84 -33.56 -11.74 -64.65
C GLN A 84 -35.04 -11.29 -64.69
N ILE A 85 -35.64 -11.05 -63.53
CA ILE A 85 -37.02 -10.53 -63.40
C ILE A 85 -37.14 -9.19 -64.13
N HIS A 86 -36.18 -8.28 -63.97
CA HIS A 86 -36.19 -6.97 -64.61
C HIS A 86 -36.08 -7.07 -66.14
N GLN A 87 -35.15 -7.88 -66.66
CA GLN A 87 -35.00 -8.10 -68.11
C GLN A 87 -36.24 -8.75 -68.73
N TYR A 88 -36.90 -9.65 -67.99
CA TYR A 88 -38.12 -10.29 -68.47
C TYR A 88 -39.33 -9.34 -68.38
N TRP A 89 -39.42 -8.53 -67.34
CA TRP A 89 -40.42 -7.46 -67.22
C TRP A 89 -40.39 -6.51 -68.41
N GLU A 90 -39.20 -6.04 -68.82
CA GLU A 90 -39.05 -5.17 -69.99
C GLU A 90 -39.60 -5.81 -71.28
N LYS A 91 -39.47 -7.14 -71.42
CA LYS A 91 -40.04 -7.88 -72.57
C LYS A 91 -41.56 -8.01 -72.46
N VAL A 92 -42.07 -8.41 -71.30
CA VAL A 92 -43.50 -8.64 -71.07
C VAL A 92 -44.32 -7.36 -71.29
N VAL A 93 -43.80 -6.20 -70.90
CA VAL A 93 -44.47 -4.90 -71.10
C VAL A 93 -44.65 -4.54 -72.58
N THR A 94 -43.84 -5.10 -73.49
CA THR A 94 -43.97 -4.85 -74.93
C THR A 94 -44.98 -5.75 -75.63
N LEU A 95 -45.54 -6.74 -74.93
CA LEU A 95 -46.53 -7.66 -75.48
C LEU A 95 -47.89 -6.98 -75.62
N THR A 96 -48.43 -6.97 -76.84
CA THR A 96 -49.76 -6.45 -77.15
C THR A 96 -50.87 -7.49 -77.10
N ILE A 97 -50.52 -8.78 -77.08
CA ILE A 97 -51.49 -9.89 -77.03
C ILE A 97 -51.87 -10.16 -75.56
N PRO A 98 -53.16 -10.08 -75.19
CA PRO A 98 -53.57 -10.23 -73.79
C PRO A 98 -53.26 -11.59 -73.15
N GLU A 99 -53.31 -12.70 -73.90
CA GLU A 99 -52.97 -14.04 -73.41
C GLU A 99 -51.47 -14.14 -73.09
N ASP A 100 -50.60 -13.76 -74.03
CA ASP A 100 -49.15 -13.75 -73.82
C ASP A 100 -48.73 -12.83 -72.66
N LEU A 101 -49.42 -11.70 -72.49
CA LEU A 101 -49.19 -10.78 -71.37
C LEU A 101 -49.58 -11.42 -70.03
N TYR A 102 -50.71 -12.12 -69.98
CA TYR A 102 -51.16 -12.80 -68.76
C TYR A 102 -50.20 -13.92 -68.34
N ASP A 103 -49.74 -14.73 -69.29
CA ASP A 103 -48.77 -15.80 -69.03
C ASP A 103 -47.42 -15.23 -68.55
N GLY A 104 -46.94 -14.13 -69.17
CA GLY A 104 -45.74 -13.43 -68.73
C GLY A 104 -45.85 -12.85 -67.31
N LEU A 105 -47.02 -12.30 -66.95
CA LEU A 105 -47.28 -11.80 -65.59
C LEU A 105 -47.37 -12.94 -64.56
N CYS A 106 -47.93 -14.10 -64.93
CA CYS A 106 -47.92 -15.28 -64.08
C CYS A 106 -46.49 -15.75 -63.80
N GLN A 107 -45.64 -15.81 -64.82
CA GLN A 107 -44.24 -16.22 -64.67
C GLN A 107 -43.43 -15.24 -63.79
N LEU A 108 -43.66 -13.92 -63.94
CA LEU A 108 -43.07 -12.90 -63.07
C LEU A 108 -43.50 -13.03 -61.61
N ARG A 109 -44.79 -13.30 -61.38
CA ARG A 109 -45.32 -13.55 -60.04
C ARG A 109 -44.63 -14.77 -59.42
N ASP A 110 -44.50 -15.86 -60.17
CA ASP A 110 -43.92 -17.10 -59.66
C ASP A 110 -42.43 -16.91 -59.30
N TRP A 111 -41.64 -16.21 -60.11
CA TRP A 111 -40.25 -15.84 -59.77
C TRP A 111 -40.15 -14.90 -58.57
N SER A 112 -41.07 -13.93 -58.46
CA SER A 112 -41.11 -13.05 -57.28
C SER A 112 -41.46 -13.82 -56.01
N GLN A 113 -42.34 -14.82 -56.11
CA GLN A 113 -42.71 -15.68 -55.00
C GLN A 113 -41.53 -16.55 -54.58
N GLU A 114 -40.84 -17.19 -55.53
CA GLU A 114 -39.63 -17.98 -55.25
C GLU A 114 -38.55 -17.14 -54.54
N LEU A 115 -38.33 -15.90 -54.98
CA LEU A 115 -37.42 -14.98 -54.31
C LEU A 115 -37.86 -14.64 -52.87
N THR A 116 -39.16 -14.44 -52.65
CA THR A 116 -39.68 -14.20 -51.29
C THR A 116 -39.52 -15.43 -50.40
N GLU A 117 -39.74 -16.64 -50.92
CA GLU A 117 -39.55 -17.89 -50.19
C GLU A 117 -38.09 -18.09 -49.78
N GLN A 118 -37.15 -17.78 -50.69
CA GLN A 118 -35.71 -17.78 -50.39
C GLN A 118 -35.38 -16.79 -49.24
N LYS A 119 -35.90 -15.56 -49.28
CA LYS A 119 -35.69 -14.58 -48.19
C LYS A 119 -36.32 -14.99 -46.87
N VAL A 120 -37.53 -15.56 -46.91
CA VAL A 120 -38.21 -16.08 -45.71
C VAL A 120 -37.38 -17.22 -45.09
N TRP A 121 -36.80 -18.09 -45.91
CA TRP A 121 -35.90 -19.14 -45.44
C TRP A 121 -34.66 -18.58 -44.74
N VAL A 122 -33.96 -17.60 -45.35
CA VAL A 122 -32.78 -16.94 -44.74
C VAL A 122 -33.14 -16.28 -43.39
N ILE A 123 -34.26 -15.57 -43.34
CA ILE A 123 -34.76 -14.95 -42.10
C ILE A 123 -35.05 -16.02 -41.04
N GLY A 124 -35.67 -17.14 -41.42
CA GLY A 124 -35.93 -18.26 -40.53
C GLY A 124 -34.65 -18.87 -39.96
N ALA A 125 -33.64 -19.05 -40.82
CA ALA A 125 -32.36 -19.62 -40.44
C ALA A 125 -31.57 -18.67 -39.51
N LEU A 126 -31.54 -17.35 -39.78
CA LEU A 126 -30.95 -16.35 -38.89
C LEU A 126 -31.66 -16.27 -37.52
N ARG A 127 -32.99 -16.39 -37.51
CA ARG A 127 -33.76 -16.48 -36.25
C ARG A 127 -33.42 -17.75 -35.47
N GLY A 128 -33.13 -18.86 -36.17
CA GLY A 128 -32.64 -20.09 -35.58
C GLY A 128 -31.26 -19.90 -34.93
N GLU A 129 -30.32 -19.31 -35.65
CA GLU A 129 -28.99 -18.98 -35.14
C GLU A 129 -29.06 -18.09 -33.90
N LEU A 130 -29.91 -17.06 -33.93
CA LEU A 130 -30.09 -16.16 -32.78
C LEU A 130 -30.53 -16.92 -31.52
N ARG A 131 -31.46 -17.88 -31.66
CA ARG A 131 -31.90 -18.71 -30.53
C ARG A 131 -30.79 -19.62 -30.01
N VAL A 132 -29.98 -20.18 -30.91
CA VAL A 132 -28.82 -20.98 -30.52
C VAL A 132 -27.81 -20.10 -29.78
N LEU A 133 -27.56 -18.89 -30.28
CA LEU A 133 -26.66 -17.93 -29.65
C LEU A 133 -27.16 -17.54 -28.24
N ASP A 134 -28.45 -17.24 -28.10
CA ASP A 134 -29.08 -16.95 -26.81
C ASP A 134 -28.91 -18.12 -25.83
N ALA A 135 -29.12 -19.37 -26.28
CA ALA A 135 -28.90 -20.55 -25.46
C ALA A 135 -27.43 -20.69 -25.04
N THR A 136 -26.49 -20.58 -25.99
CA THR A 136 -25.05 -20.65 -25.69
C THR A 136 -24.60 -19.54 -24.74
N TYR A 137 -25.14 -18.33 -24.88
CA TYR A 137 -24.85 -17.22 -23.97
C TYR A 137 -25.30 -17.52 -22.54
N THR A 138 -26.50 -18.10 -22.37
CA THR A 138 -26.96 -18.50 -21.03
C THR A 138 -26.09 -19.60 -20.42
N GLU A 139 -25.62 -20.55 -21.22
CA GLU A 139 -24.69 -21.60 -20.78
C GLU A 139 -23.33 -21.01 -20.39
N GLU A 140 -22.75 -20.12 -21.20
CA GLU A 140 -21.51 -19.42 -20.91
C GLU A 140 -21.62 -18.59 -19.62
N MET A 141 -22.73 -17.86 -19.42
CA MET A 141 -22.96 -17.10 -18.19
C MET A 141 -23.01 -17.99 -16.94
N LEU A 142 -23.64 -19.17 -17.04
CA LEU A 142 -23.65 -20.16 -15.96
C LEU A 142 -22.25 -20.74 -15.71
N GLN A 143 -21.49 -21.04 -16.76
CA GLN A 143 -20.11 -21.50 -16.64
C GLN A 143 -19.22 -20.45 -15.98
N HIS A 144 -19.31 -19.18 -16.36
CA HIS A 144 -18.58 -18.09 -15.72
C HIS A 144 -18.98 -17.91 -14.25
N ALA A 145 -20.27 -18.05 -13.92
CA ALA A 145 -20.72 -18.00 -12.53
C ALA A 145 -20.13 -19.16 -11.70
N HIS A 146 -20.07 -20.36 -12.27
CA HIS A 146 -19.44 -21.52 -11.64
C HIS A 146 -17.92 -21.32 -11.46
N GLN A 147 -17.21 -20.87 -12.49
CA GLN A 147 -15.77 -20.57 -12.44
C GLN A 147 -15.45 -19.50 -11.39
N ARG A 148 -16.23 -18.42 -11.31
CA ARG A 148 -16.08 -17.38 -10.28
C ARG A 148 -16.30 -17.95 -8.87
N SER A 149 -17.31 -18.80 -8.70
CA SER A 149 -17.60 -19.45 -7.42
C SER A 149 -16.47 -20.39 -6.99
N GLU A 150 -15.90 -21.14 -7.93
CA GLU A 150 -14.77 -22.04 -7.68
C GLU A 150 -13.48 -21.27 -7.37
N LEU A 151 -13.22 -20.16 -8.08
CA LEU A 151 -12.10 -19.27 -7.79
C LEU A 151 -12.22 -18.68 -6.37
N LEU A 152 -13.40 -18.17 -6.01
CA LEU A 152 -13.68 -17.67 -4.66
C LEU A 152 -13.50 -18.77 -3.60
N ARG A 153 -13.98 -19.99 -3.87
CA ARG A 153 -13.80 -21.13 -2.97
C ARG A 153 -12.32 -21.42 -2.72
N ARG A 154 -11.51 -21.54 -3.78
CA ARG A 154 -10.06 -21.81 -3.67
C ARG A 154 -9.28 -20.70 -3.01
N ILE A 155 -9.61 -19.43 -3.31
CA ILE A 155 -9.00 -18.27 -2.64
C ILE A 155 -9.33 -18.32 -1.15
N THR A 156 -10.58 -18.58 -0.80
CA THR A 156 -11.00 -18.65 0.61
C THR A 156 -10.30 -19.78 1.34
N GLU A 157 -10.27 -20.99 0.76
CA GLU A 157 -9.53 -22.14 1.31
C GLU A 157 -8.06 -21.81 1.52
N HIS A 158 -7.39 -21.26 0.50
CA HIS A 158 -5.98 -20.91 0.60
C HIS A 158 -5.72 -19.82 1.66
N VAL A 159 -6.56 -18.78 1.74
CA VAL A 159 -6.44 -17.73 2.76
C VAL A 159 -6.65 -18.30 4.17
N THR A 160 -7.58 -19.25 4.34
CA THR A 160 -7.79 -19.90 5.63
C THR A 160 -6.63 -20.80 6.02
N GLU A 161 -6.08 -21.58 5.08
CA GLU A 161 -4.88 -22.41 5.29
C GLU A 161 -3.66 -21.55 5.62
N LEU A 162 -3.42 -20.47 4.87
CA LEU A 162 -2.36 -19.51 5.17
C LEU A 162 -2.53 -18.93 6.57
N HIS A 163 -3.72 -18.45 6.92
CA HIS A 163 -3.95 -17.90 8.26
C HIS A 163 -3.69 -18.92 9.37
N GLN A 164 -4.10 -20.17 9.18
CA GLN A 164 -3.84 -21.23 10.15
C GLN A 164 -2.34 -21.54 10.24
N ALA A 165 -1.65 -21.64 9.10
CA ALA A 165 -0.21 -21.89 9.04
C ALA A 165 0.60 -20.74 9.66
N TYR A 166 0.29 -19.48 9.36
CA TYR A 166 0.93 -18.31 9.96
C TYR A 166 0.72 -18.27 11.47
N ARG A 167 -0.50 -18.53 11.96
CA ARG A 167 -0.76 -18.60 13.40
C ARG A 167 -0.01 -19.74 14.05
N HIS A 168 0.07 -20.91 13.40
CA HIS A 168 0.82 -22.05 13.91
C HIS A 168 2.31 -21.75 13.98
N SER A 169 2.91 -21.25 12.90
CA SER A 169 4.33 -20.89 12.87
C SER A 169 4.68 -19.82 13.88
N LEU A 170 3.80 -18.82 14.07
CA LEU A 170 4.02 -17.78 15.06
C LEU A 170 4.04 -18.35 16.49
N ARG A 171 3.10 -19.25 16.81
CA ARG A 171 3.08 -19.94 18.11
C ARG A 171 4.30 -20.83 18.32
N GLU A 172 4.76 -21.54 17.28
CA GLU A 172 5.95 -22.38 17.38
C GLU A 172 7.22 -21.55 17.60
N VAL A 173 7.39 -20.45 16.85
CA VAL A 173 8.53 -19.53 17.01
C VAL A 173 8.51 -18.87 18.39
N GLN A 174 7.34 -18.41 18.84
CA GLN A 174 7.17 -17.89 20.20
C GLN A 174 7.51 -18.95 21.26
N GLY A 175 7.08 -20.20 21.05
CA GLY A 175 7.41 -21.30 21.96
C GLY A 175 8.91 -21.62 22.03
N VAL A 176 9.66 -21.41 20.94
CA VAL A 176 11.13 -21.52 20.95
C VAL A 176 11.74 -20.34 21.71
N GLU A 177 11.27 -19.12 21.44
CA GLU A 177 11.74 -17.91 22.12
C GLU A 177 11.49 -17.96 23.64
N ASP A 178 10.30 -18.39 24.06
CA ASP A 178 9.95 -18.51 25.48
C ASP A 178 10.82 -19.55 26.20
N LYS A 179 11.15 -20.66 25.53
CA LYS A 179 12.09 -21.66 26.07
C LYS A 179 13.49 -21.08 26.20
N GLU A 180 14.01 -20.42 25.17
CA GLU A 180 15.33 -19.79 25.22
C GLU A 180 15.40 -18.72 26.31
N ARG A 181 14.36 -17.90 26.47
CA ARG A 181 14.26 -16.92 27.55
C ARG A 181 14.23 -17.60 28.92
N ALA A 182 13.46 -18.68 29.09
CA ALA A 182 13.42 -19.43 30.34
C ALA A 182 14.79 -20.04 30.70
N GLU A 183 15.46 -20.66 29.73
CA GLU A 183 16.80 -21.23 29.91
C GLU A 183 17.85 -20.17 30.26
N LEU A 184 17.79 -18.99 29.61
CA LEU A 184 18.67 -17.87 29.93
C LEU A 184 18.40 -17.32 31.34
N VAL A 185 17.13 -17.15 31.72
CA VAL A 185 16.76 -16.68 33.06
C VAL A 185 17.23 -17.68 34.13
N GLU A 186 17.04 -18.98 33.91
CA GLU A 186 17.50 -20.02 34.84
C GLU A 186 19.02 -20.05 34.94
N TYR A 187 19.73 -19.90 33.81
CA TYR A 187 21.18 -19.83 33.80
C TYR A 187 21.71 -18.61 34.56
N TYR A 188 21.21 -17.41 34.25
CA TYR A 188 21.62 -16.20 34.97
C TYR A 188 21.21 -16.24 36.44
N GLY A 189 20.03 -16.79 36.76
CA GLY A 189 19.60 -17.02 38.14
C GLY A 189 20.62 -17.84 38.92
N ARG A 190 21.08 -18.97 38.36
CA ARG A 190 22.15 -19.78 38.97
C ARG A 190 23.45 -19.00 39.16
N VAL A 191 23.89 -18.25 38.15
CA VAL A 191 25.11 -17.43 38.25
C VAL A 191 24.98 -16.36 39.35
N TRP A 192 23.81 -15.74 39.48
CA TRP A 192 23.52 -14.77 40.53
C TRP A 192 23.50 -15.43 41.91
N ASP A 193 22.84 -16.56 42.07
CA ASP A 193 22.78 -17.31 43.33
C ASP A 193 24.19 -17.76 43.77
N GLU A 194 25.01 -18.24 42.84
CA GLU A 194 26.42 -18.57 43.10
C GLU A 194 27.22 -17.34 43.54
N ALA A 195 27.06 -16.19 42.89
CA ALA A 195 27.77 -14.97 43.26
C ALA A 195 27.33 -14.44 44.64
N VAL A 196 26.02 -14.51 44.95
CA VAL A 196 25.45 -14.10 46.24
C VAL A 196 25.91 -15.04 47.35
N THR A 197 25.91 -16.35 47.11
CA THR A 197 26.42 -17.34 48.09
C THR A 197 27.91 -17.15 48.35
N GLU A 198 28.73 -16.90 47.33
CA GLU A 198 30.16 -16.60 47.48
C GLU A 198 30.39 -15.30 48.28
N LEU A 199 29.61 -14.25 48.03
CA LEU A 199 29.68 -13.00 48.79
C LEU A 199 29.28 -13.20 50.25
N ASN A 200 28.21 -13.95 50.49
CA ASN A 200 27.73 -14.27 51.84
C ASN A 200 28.77 -15.09 52.63
N GLN A 201 29.43 -16.05 51.99
CA GLN A 201 30.54 -16.81 52.60
C GLN A 201 31.70 -15.89 52.99
N LYS A 202 32.16 -15.02 52.07
CA LYS A 202 33.21 -14.03 52.37
C LYS A 202 32.82 -13.09 53.53
N LEU A 203 31.56 -12.67 53.59
CA LEU A 203 31.05 -11.86 54.69
C LEU A 203 31.06 -12.63 56.01
N GLN A 204 30.63 -13.90 56.00
CA GLN A 204 30.69 -14.77 57.17
C GLN A 204 32.12 -14.95 57.65
N ASP A 205 33.08 -15.21 56.77
CA ASP A 205 34.49 -15.36 57.13
C ASP A 205 35.04 -14.09 57.80
N LEU A 206 34.76 -12.91 57.22
CA LEU A 206 35.16 -11.63 57.82
C LEU A 206 34.55 -11.39 59.21
N LEU A 207 33.30 -11.81 59.42
CA LEU A 207 32.65 -11.71 60.72
C LEU A 207 33.27 -12.68 61.73
N HIS A 208 33.60 -13.91 61.33
CA HIS A 208 34.31 -14.88 62.17
C HIS A 208 35.70 -14.36 62.54
N ASP A 209 36.46 -13.83 61.59
CA ASP A 209 37.77 -13.22 61.84
C ASP A 209 37.67 -12.04 62.81
N ARG A 210 36.66 -11.17 62.64
CA ARG A 210 36.46 -10.03 63.54
C ARG A 210 36.09 -10.49 64.95
N LEU A 211 35.25 -11.52 65.08
CA LEU A 211 34.90 -12.12 66.36
C LEU A 211 36.12 -12.76 67.02
N ASN A 212 36.89 -13.56 66.30
CA ASN A 212 38.12 -14.20 66.76
C ASN A 212 39.17 -13.17 67.21
N ASN A 213 39.33 -12.09 66.46
CA ASN A 213 40.21 -10.98 66.85
C ASN A 213 39.73 -10.29 68.13
N ARG A 214 38.41 -10.13 68.29
CA ARG A 214 37.83 -9.52 69.50
C ARG A 214 37.98 -10.46 70.72
N THR A 215 37.74 -11.75 70.57
CA THR A 215 37.92 -12.73 71.65
C THR A 215 39.38 -12.83 72.05
N SER A 216 40.31 -12.92 71.10
CA SER A 216 41.76 -12.91 71.39
C SER A 216 42.21 -11.63 72.10
N ARG A 217 41.72 -10.44 71.68
CA ARG A 217 41.98 -9.19 72.41
C ARG A 217 41.37 -9.19 73.81
N MET A 218 40.18 -9.77 74.00
CA MET A 218 39.57 -9.91 75.33
C MET A 218 40.40 -10.84 76.22
N GLU A 219 40.91 -11.95 75.69
CA GLU A 219 41.83 -12.85 76.40
C GLU A 219 43.11 -12.11 76.82
N GLN A 220 43.73 -11.36 75.90
CA GLN A 220 44.89 -10.52 76.23
C GLN A 220 44.58 -9.48 77.32
N ILE A 221 43.40 -8.87 77.32
CA ILE A 221 42.98 -7.95 78.40
C ILE A 221 42.83 -8.70 79.73
N ILE A 222 42.28 -9.92 79.72
CA ILE A 222 42.16 -10.75 80.93
C ILE A 222 43.55 -11.11 81.46
N GLU A 223 44.47 -11.52 80.58
CA GLU A 223 45.87 -11.82 80.93
C GLU A 223 46.57 -10.59 81.51
N LEU A 224 46.44 -9.41 80.87
CA LEU A 224 47.01 -8.16 81.36
C LEU A 224 46.40 -7.73 82.69
N LYS A 225 45.10 -7.99 82.93
CA LYS A 225 44.46 -7.72 84.23
C LYS A 225 44.97 -8.66 85.32
N LEU A 226 45.16 -9.94 85.01
CA LEU A 226 45.77 -10.92 85.92
C LEU A 226 47.24 -10.56 86.23
N HIS A 227 48.01 -10.21 85.19
CA HIS A 227 49.41 -9.82 85.30
C HIS A 227 49.59 -8.43 85.92
N GLY A 228 48.63 -7.52 85.79
CA GLY A 228 48.65 -6.18 86.38
C GLY A 228 48.20 -6.15 87.84
N ALA A 229 47.39 -7.12 88.27
CA ALA A 229 47.00 -7.28 89.67
C ALA A 229 48.21 -7.60 90.57
N ALA A 230 49.13 -8.46 90.12
CA ALA A 230 50.32 -8.87 90.86
C ALA A 230 51.34 -7.74 91.16
N PRO A 231 51.72 -6.86 90.22
CA PRO A 231 52.55 -5.70 90.49
C PRO A 231 51.75 -4.58 91.16
N HIS A 232 50.44 -4.42 90.98
CA HIS A 232 49.67 -3.44 91.78
C HIS A 232 49.61 -3.84 93.26
N THR A 233 49.52 -5.13 93.59
CA THR A 233 49.71 -5.59 94.98
C THR A 233 51.14 -5.35 95.45
N ALA A 234 52.15 -5.69 94.64
CA ALA A 234 53.56 -5.49 95.02
C ALA A 234 54.01 -4.02 95.08
N ILE A 235 53.43 -3.13 94.28
CA ILE A 235 53.68 -1.69 94.27
C ILE A 235 52.88 -1.01 95.38
N LYS A 236 51.69 -1.50 95.75
CA LYS A 236 50.99 -1.10 96.97
C LYS A 236 51.85 -1.45 98.20
N ASP A 237 52.38 -2.67 98.25
CA ASP A 237 53.30 -3.11 99.31
C ASP A 237 54.62 -2.30 99.33
N LYS A 238 55.09 -1.82 98.18
CA LYS A 238 56.25 -0.91 98.08
C LYS A 238 55.93 0.56 98.37
N LEU A 239 54.76 1.08 98.00
CA LEU A 239 54.32 2.44 98.34
C LEU A 239 54.04 2.56 99.84
N ASP A 240 53.53 1.51 100.47
CA ASP A 240 53.46 1.42 101.93
C ASP A 240 54.87 1.42 102.58
N SER A 241 55.93 1.01 101.84
CA SER A 241 57.34 1.07 102.25
C SER A 241 58.09 2.36 101.83
N ASP A 242 57.63 3.07 100.80
CA ASP A 242 58.31 4.25 100.23
C ASP A 242 57.64 5.57 100.65
N ILE A 243 56.45 5.53 101.27
CA ILE A 243 55.86 6.70 101.98
C ILE A 243 56.64 7.05 103.26
N GLU A 244 57.52 6.18 103.76
CA GLU A 244 58.47 6.49 104.85
C GLU A 244 59.75 7.21 104.38
N LYS A 245 59.99 7.34 103.07
CA LYS A 245 61.21 7.96 102.53
C LYS A 245 60.88 9.11 101.58
N GLN A 246 60.25 10.11 102.18
CA GLN A 246 60.43 11.52 101.80
C GLN A 246 61.90 11.83 101.45
N VAL A 247 62.28 12.79 100.59
CA VAL A 247 61.66 13.68 99.61
C VAL A 247 62.83 14.58 99.11
N GLU A 248 62.63 15.39 98.07
CA GLU A 248 63.28 16.72 97.88
C GLU A 248 64.51 16.97 96.97
N GLU A 249 65.15 16.03 96.25
CA GLU A 249 66.30 16.40 95.35
C GLU A 249 66.05 16.36 93.82
N SER A 250 64.86 16.02 93.32
CA SER A 250 64.64 15.68 91.89
C SER A 250 63.96 16.74 91.01
N GLN A 251 63.64 17.94 91.52
CA GLN A 251 62.82 18.90 90.75
C GLN A 251 63.59 19.74 89.70
N LEU A 252 64.91 19.92 89.83
CA LEU A 252 65.72 20.68 88.86
C LEU A 252 66.37 19.82 87.76
N ARG A 253 66.61 18.52 88.02
CA ARG A 253 67.06 17.58 86.99
C ARG A 253 65.92 17.17 86.06
N TYR A 254 64.69 17.18 86.57
CA TYR A 254 63.49 16.84 85.81
C TYR A 254 63.18 17.89 84.73
N SER A 255 63.27 19.19 85.01
CA SER A 255 62.93 20.24 84.02
C SER A 255 63.88 20.27 82.82
N GLN A 256 65.18 20.04 83.04
CA GLN A 256 66.19 20.01 81.99
C GLN A 256 66.09 18.76 81.12
N GLN A 257 65.69 17.64 81.72
CA GLN A 257 65.47 16.37 81.03
C GLN A 257 64.17 16.38 80.21
N VAL A 258 63.11 17.01 80.72
CA VAL A 258 61.83 17.20 80.00
C VAL A 258 62.01 18.06 78.74
N LEU A 259 62.78 19.14 78.80
CA LEU A 259 63.05 19.97 77.61
C LEU A 259 63.88 19.24 76.55
N GLN A 260 64.87 18.43 76.95
CA GLN A 260 65.62 17.57 76.02
C GLN A 260 64.75 16.45 75.44
N GLN A 261 63.83 15.90 76.24
CA GLN A 261 62.85 14.90 75.81
C GLN A 261 61.92 15.48 74.74
N GLN A 262 61.36 16.68 74.97
CA GLN A 262 60.50 17.34 73.99
C GLN A 262 61.21 17.67 72.68
N TYR A 263 62.50 18.02 72.73
CA TYR A 263 63.28 18.25 71.50
C TYR A 263 63.53 16.96 70.69
N ARG A 264 63.75 15.83 71.38
CA ARG A 264 63.87 14.51 70.75
C ARG A 264 62.52 14.02 70.18
N GLU A 265 61.44 14.27 70.90
CA GLU A 265 60.08 13.90 70.46
C GLU A 265 59.63 14.73 69.25
N THR A 266 59.87 16.05 69.24
CA THR A 266 59.55 16.91 68.09
C THR A 266 60.36 16.55 66.84
N THR A 267 61.65 16.25 66.98
CA THR A 267 62.49 15.78 65.86
C THR A 267 62.06 14.39 65.36
N ALA A 268 61.68 13.49 66.27
CA ALA A 268 61.10 12.19 65.91
C ALA A 268 59.78 12.35 65.14
N MET A 269 58.86 13.18 65.62
CA MET A 269 57.57 13.47 64.98
C MET A 269 57.73 14.08 63.59
N VAL A 270 58.68 15.01 63.40
CA VAL A 270 58.99 15.56 62.06
C VAL A 270 59.56 14.48 61.14
N SER A 271 60.43 13.61 61.65
CA SER A 271 60.99 12.51 60.85
C SER A 271 59.94 11.47 60.44
N GLU A 272 58.97 11.20 61.33
CA GLU A 272 57.85 10.29 61.08
C GLU A 272 56.82 10.91 60.11
N ALA A 273 56.49 12.19 60.29
CA ALA A 273 55.68 12.95 59.34
C ALA A 273 56.32 12.98 57.93
N ARG A 274 57.65 13.10 57.84
CA ARG A 274 58.36 13.06 56.55
C ARG A 274 58.38 11.66 55.92
N ARG A 275 58.49 10.59 56.73
CA ARG A 275 58.39 9.20 56.25
C ARG A 275 56.99 8.86 55.76
N THR A 276 55.95 9.25 56.50
CA THR A 276 54.54 9.06 56.10
C THR A 276 54.22 9.84 54.83
N LEU A 277 54.67 11.09 54.71
CA LEU A 277 54.53 11.89 53.50
C LEU A 277 55.22 11.21 52.29
N ASN A 278 56.45 10.74 52.47
CA ASN A 278 57.19 10.03 51.42
C ASN A 278 56.54 8.68 51.04
N ALA A 279 55.88 8.00 51.98
CA ALA A 279 55.15 6.76 51.73
C ALA A 279 53.83 6.97 50.96
N ILE A 280 53.13 8.08 51.19
CA ILE A 280 51.86 8.41 50.52
C ILE A 280 52.10 8.94 49.10
N THR A 281 53.19 9.67 48.88
CA THR A 281 53.56 10.25 47.57
C THR A 281 53.47 9.27 46.37
N PRO A 282 54.01 8.03 46.41
CA PRO A 282 53.88 7.09 45.30
C PRO A 282 52.43 6.61 45.07
N THR A 283 51.63 6.47 46.13
CA THR A 283 50.20 6.10 45.98
C THR A 283 49.41 7.20 45.29
N LEU A 284 49.63 8.47 45.65
CA LEU A 284 49.05 9.63 44.97
C LEU A 284 49.46 9.69 43.49
N ASN A 285 50.74 9.46 43.19
CA ASN A 285 51.21 9.43 41.80
C ASN A 285 50.58 8.28 41.00
N ASN A 286 50.36 7.12 41.61
CA ASN A 286 49.65 6.00 40.98
C ASN A 286 48.18 6.34 40.69
N TYR A 287 47.48 6.98 41.62
CA TYR A 287 46.10 7.43 41.39
C TYR A 287 46.02 8.50 40.30
N ARG A 288 46.98 9.43 40.27
CA ARG A 288 47.08 10.44 39.20
C ARG A 288 47.24 9.79 37.82
N ARG A 289 48.16 8.83 37.66
CA ARG A 289 48.35 8.09 36.41
C ARG A 289 47.10 7.29 36.01
N LYS A 290 46.43 6.64 36.97
CA LYS A 290 45.16 5.94 36.71
C LYS A 290 44.07 6.89 36.23
N ALA A 291 43.99 8.09 36.80
CA ALA A 291 43.03 9.12 36.40
C ALA A 291 43.33 9.67 34.99
N GLU A 292 44.61 9.90 34.67
CA GLU A 292 45.05 10.34 33.33
C GLU A 292 44.74 9.25 32.28
N ALA A 293 45.10 7.99 32.53
CA ALA A 293 44.78 6.87 31.63
C ALA A 293 43.27 6.66 31.44
N ALA A 294 42.46 6.87 32.49
CA ALA A 294 41.01 6.80 32.38
C ALA A 294 40.43 7.93 31.51
N LYS A 295 40.99 9.15 31.59
CA LYS A 295 40.61 10.26 30.71
C LYS A 295 40.98 9.98 29.25
N GLU A 296 42.18 9.49 28.98
CA GLU A 296 42.62 9.12 27.62
C GLU A 296 41.72 8.05 26.99
N ARG A 297 41.32 7.03 27.76
CA ARG A 297 40.36 6.01 27.30
C ARG A 297 39.00 6.59 26.94
N ARG A 298 38.48 7.54 27.73
CA ARG A 298 37.21 8.23 27.44
C ARG A 298 37.30 9.03 26.13
N VAL A 299 38.37 9.80 25.96
CA VAL A 299 38.61 10.57 24.72
C VAL A 299 38.73 9.63 23.51
N ALA A 300 39.43 8.51 23.65
CA ALA A 300 39.56 7.53 22.57
C ALA A 300 38.20 6.91 22.19
N GLN A 301 37.35 6.60 23.16
CA GLN A 301 35.98 6.10 22.93
C GLN A 301 35.10 7.15 22.25
N GLU A 302 35.15 8.41 22.67
CA GLU A 302 34.40 9.52 22.05
C GLU A 302 34.85 9.75 20.59
N GLN A 303 36.16 9.72 20.34
CA GLN A 303 36.68 9.80 18.97
C GLN A 303 36.25 8.62 18.10
N ALA A 304 36.17 7.40 18.65
CA ALA A 304 35.67 6.24 17.92
C ALA A 304 34.19 6.41 17.51
N LYS A 305 33.34 6.88 18.45
CA LYS A 305 31.93 7.20 18.19
C LYS A 305 31.78 8.29 17.13
N LEU A 306 32.61 9.32 17.15
CA LEU A 306 32.60 10.39 16.13
C LEU A 306 32.96 9.86 14.74
N ARG A 307 33.93 8.95 14.62
CA ARG A 307 34.28 8.30 13.34
C ARG A 307 33.14 7.45 12.80
N GLU A 308 32.43 6.72 13.68
CA GLU A 308 31.24 5.97 13.31
C GLU A 308 30.10 6.86 12.84
N ALA A 309 29.83 7.97 13.54
CA ALA A 309 28.84 8.96 13.11
C ALA A 309 29.20 9.61 11.76
N GLY A 310 30.49 9.77 11.44
CA GLY A 310 30.96 10.20 10.13
C GLY A 310 30.62 9.19 9.02
N ARG A 311 30.96 7.91 9.23
CA ARG A 311 30.61 6.82 8.30
C ARG A 311 29.12 6.71 8.05
N MET A 312 28.30 6.85 9.10
CA MET A 312 26.84 6.81 8.99
C MET A 312 26.28 7.99 8.18
N ARG A 313 26.87 9.19 8.31
CA ARG A 313 26.52 10.36 7.49
C ARG A 313 26.83 10.15 6.00
N GLU A 314 28.00 9.60 5.69
CA GLU A 314 28.37 9.28 4.30
C GLU A 314 27.42 8.25 3.68
N LEU A 315 27.10 7.19 4.44
CA LEU A 315 26.15 6.16 4.01
C LEU A 315 24.74 6.76 3.78
N ASN A 316 24.24 7.59 4.69
CA ASN A 316 22.98 8.30 4.52
C ASN A 316 22.98 9.22 3.30
N GLN A 317 24.10 9.90 3.02
CA GLN A 317 24.24 10.73 1.82
C GLN A 317 24.17 9.87 0.55
N GLN A 318 24.77 8.68 0.54
CA GLN A 318 24.66 7.74 -0.57
C GLN A 318 23.21 7.24 -0.75
N TYR A 319 22.51 6.91 0.34
CA TYR A 319 21.10 6.53 0.29
C TYR A 319 20.22 7.66 -0.26
N ARG A 320 20.42 8.90 0.21
CA ARG A 320 19.69 10.07 -0.32
C ARG A 320 19.92 10.25 -1.82
N LYS A 321 21.16 10.12 -2.30
CA LYS A 321 21.47 10.18 -3.75
C LYS A 321 20.76 9.07 -4.53
N ARG A 322 20.75 7.83 -4.03
CA ARG A 322 20.01 6.72 -4.66
C ARG A 322 18.51 6.97 -4.68
N LEU A 323 17.95 7.49 -3.59
CA LEU A 323 16.52 7.80 -3.50
C LEU A 323 16.12 8.90 -4.49
N ALA A 324 16.93 9.97 -4.61
CA ALA A 324 16.72 11.02 -5.60
C ALA A 324 16.76 10.48 -7.04
N ASN A 325 17.74 9.64 -7.36
CA ASN A 325 17.83 9.01 -8.69
C ASN A 325 16.62 8.10 -8.98
N ASN A 326 16.19 7.29 -8.00
CA ASN A 326 15.00 6.45 -8.14
C ASN A 326 13.74 7.29 -8.33
N SER A 327 13.56 8.35 -7.54
CA SER A 327 12.43 9.27 -7.66
C SER A 327 12.37 9.93 -9.04
N ALA A 328 13.52 10.37 -9.57
CA ALA A 328 13.61 10.94 -10.92
C ALA A 328 13.24 9.90 -12.00
N PHE A 329 13.74 8.66 -11.86
CA PHE A 329 13.42 7.56 -12.77
C PHE A 329 11.91 7.26 -12.79
N PHE A 330 11.29 7.11 -11.62
CA PHE A 330 9.85 6.85 -11.54
C PHE A 330 9.02 8.01 -12.09
N SER A 331 9.40 9.25 -11.79
CA SER A 331 8.72 10.44 -12.33
C SER A 331 8.76 10.47 -13.87
N GLN A 332 9.90 10.14 -14.46
CA GLN A 332 10.04 10.04 -15.91
C GLN A 332 9.18 8.92 -16.51
N GLN A 333 9.13 7.76 -15.85
CA GLN A 333 8.31 6.63 -16.28
C GLN A 333 6.81 6.96 -16.22
N THR A 334 6.34 7.60 -15.14
CA THR A 334 4.94 8.02 -14.98
C THR A 334 4.55 9.04 -16.04
N GLN A 335 5.42 10.02 -16.34
CA GLN A 335 5.19 10.98 -17.43
C GLN A 335 5.07 10.28 -18.78
N GLY A 336 5.95 9.30 -19.08
CA GLY A 336 5.89 8.53 -20.32
C GLY A 336 4.60 7.72 -20.46
N LEU A 337 4.17 7.02 -19.40
CA LEU A 337 2.92 6.25 -19.40
C LEU A 337 1.69 7.15 -19.56
N SER A 338 1.66 8.29 -18.86
CA SER A 338 0.56 9.26 -18.97
C SER A 338 0.42 9.80 -20.39
N GLN A 339 1.54 10.13 -21.06
CA GLN A 339 1.52 10.59 -22.45
C GLN A 339 1.02 9.50 -23.41
N MET A 340 1.47 8.25 -23.25
CA MET A 340 0.99 7.14 -24.08
C MET A 340 -0.51 6.88 -23.89
N HIS A 341 -0.99 6.87 -22.63
CA HIS A 341 -2.41 6.72 -22.35
C HIS A 341 -3.24 7.85 -22.97
N TYR A 342 -2.77 9.10 -22.86
CA TYR A 342 -3.46 10.25 -23.46
C TYR A 342 -3.52 10.14 -24.99
N GLN A 343 -2.41 9.77 -25.64
CA GLN A 343 -2.37 9.57 -27.10
C GLN A 343 -3.32 8.46 -27.53
N LYS A 344 -3.36 7.33 -26.79
CA LYS A 344 -4.24 6.22 -27.13
C LYS A 344 -5.71 6.53 -26.91
N LEU A 345 -6.05 7.22 -25.83
CA LEU A 345 -7.41 7.73 -25.59
C LEU A 345 -7.83 8.72 -26.68
N HIS A 346 -6.92 9.61 -27.09
CA HIS A 346 -7.18 10.56 -28.17
C HIS A 346 -7.44 9.84 -29.51
N GLU A 347 -6.65 8.82 -29.85
CA GLU A 347 -6.89 7.99 -31.04
C GLU A 347 -8.27 7.33 -30.99
N LEU A 348 -8.60 6.62 -29.90
CA LEU A 348 -9.87 5.91 -29.75
C LEU A 348 -11.07 6.85 -29.81
N VAL A 349 -11.00 8.01 -29.15
CA VAL A 349 -12.08 9.00 -29.18
C VAL A 349 -12.25 9.60 -30.58
N MET A 350 -11.17 9.82 -31.33
CA MET A 350 -11.25 10.33 -32.70
C MET A 350 -11.73 9.28 -33.70
N GLU A 351 -11.43 8.00 -33.46
CA GLU A 351 -11.93 6.86 -34.24
C GLU A 351 -13.43 6.66 -34.04
N GLU A 352 -13.91 6.69 -32.79
CA GLU A 352 -15.31 6.42 -32.45
C GLU A 352 -16.28 7.55 -32.84
N ILE A 353 -15.78 8.79 -32.91
CA ILE A 353 -16.57 9.95 -33.30
C ILE A 353 -16.57 10.17 -34.83
N GLY A 354 -15.70 9.47 -35.59
CA GLY A 354 -15.61 9.61 -37.06
C GLY A 354 -15.22 11.02 -37.52
N ILE A 355 -14.64 11.82 -36.62
CA ILE A 355 -14.20 13.20 -36.85
C ILE A 355 -12.67 13.18 -36.74
N HIS A 356 -12.00 13.03 -37.87
CA HIS A 356 -10.55 12.86 -37.89
C HIS A 356 -9.79 14.19 -37.87
N THR A 357 -10.47 15.34 -38.03
CA THR A 357 -9.83 16.66 -38.01
C THR A 357 -10.64 17.73 -37.29
N GLU A 358 -9.96 18.73 -36.72
CA GLU A 358 -10.57 19.94 -36.12
C GLU A 358 -11.46 20.70 -37.13
N ALA A 359 -11.16 20.56 -38.43
CA ALA A 359 -11.96 21.11 -39.52
C ALA A 359 -13.35 20.46 -39.65
N ASP A 360 -13.50 19.20 -39.24
CA ASP A 360 -14.77 18.46 -39.32
C ASP A 360 -15.73 18.86 -38.19
N VAL A 361 -15.20 19.10 -36.99
CA VAL A 361 -15.95 19.71 -35.87
C VAL A 361 -16.47 21.10 -36.26
N LEU A 362 -15.63 21.92 -36.87
CA LEU A 362 -15.99 23.26 -37.33
C LEU A 362 -16.96 23.24 -38.53
N ARG A 363 -17.00 22.16 -39.32
CA ARG A 363 -18.01 21.96 -40.38
C ARG A 363 -19.37 21.62 -39.77
N LEU A 364 -19.42 20.70 -38.81
CA LEU A 364 -20.67 20.34 -38.11
C LEU A 364 -21.27 21.52 -37.36
N LEU A 365 -20.46 22.29 -36.62
CA LEU A 365 -20.93 23.49 -35.92
C LEU A 365 -21.45 24.58 -36.87
N ARG A 366 -20.89 24.71 -38.08
CA ARG A 366 -21.40 25.63 -39.11
C ARG A 366 -22.73 25.17 -39.69
N VAL A 367 -22.91 23.87 -39.89
CA VAL A 367 -24.18 23.29 -40.38
C VAL A 367 -25.27 23.47 -39.33
N ALA A 368 -24.98 23.17 -38.06
CA ALA A 368 -25.90 23.36 -36.94
C ALA A 368 -26.34 24.83 -36.79
N ARG A 369 -25.39 25.78 -36.86
CA ARG A 369 -25.70 27.23 -36.80
C ARG A 369 -26.61 27.68 -37.94
N ARG A 370 -26.39 27.22 -39.17
CA ARG A 370 -27.26 27.57 -40.32
C ARG A 370 -28.68 27.04 -40.15
N TYR A 371 -28.83 25.85 -39.56
CA TYR A 371 -30.13 25.24 -39.33
C TYR A 371 -30.91 25.96 -38.24
N ILE A 372 -30.24 26.36 -37.15
CA ILE A 372 -30.83 27.15 -36.06
C ILE A 372 -31.32 28.51 -36.57
N SER A 373 -30.56 29.16 -37.46
CA SER A 373 -30.93 30.46 -38.03
C SER A 373 -32.09 30.42 -39.06
N GLN A 374 -32.45 29.25 -39.57
CA GLN A 374 -33.51 29.09 -40.59
C GLN A 374 -34.85 28.59 -40.02
N ARG A 375 -34.96 28.42 -38.69
CA ARG A 375 -36.17 27.90 -38.05
C ARG A 375 -37.28 28.97 -37.99
N PRO A 376 -38.49 28.72 -38.52
CA PRO A 376 -39.65 29.59 -38.29
C PRO A 376 -40.12 29.48 -36.82
N PRO A 377 -40.62 30.55 -36.20
CA PRO A 377 -41.09 30.51 -34.82
C PRO A 377 -42.43 29.77 -34.76
N GLY A 378 -42.38 28.47 -34.45
CA GLY A 378 -43.57 27.61 -34.33
C GLY A 378 -43.50 26.73 -33.09
N SER A 379 -44.47 26.96 -32.19
CA SER A 379 -44.85 26.17 -31.00
C SER A 379 -43.77 25.87 -29.96
N ARG A 380 -43.36 26.91 -29.23
CA ARG A 380 -42.98 26.79 -27.80
C ARG A 380 -44.25 26.53 -27.00
N GLY A 381 -44.43 25.33 -26.48
CA GLY A 381 -45.58 25.05 -25.61
C GLY A 381 -45.70 23.58 -25.27
N ARG A 382 -44.70 23.00 -24.60
CA ARG A 382 -44.87 21.86 -23.68
C ARG A 382 -43.59 21.39 -22.97
N GLY A 383 -42.39 21.74 -23.45
CA GLY A 383 -41.14 21.25 -22.84
C GLY A 383 -40.58 22.07 -21.67
N ARG A 384 -41.10 23.29 -21.42
CA ARG A 384 -40.47 24.21 -20.46
C ARG A 384 -40.61 23.79 -18.99
N GLU A 385 -41.66 23.04 -18.67
CA GLU A 385 -41.88 22.54 -17.30
C GLU A 385 -41.13 21.23 -17.00
N GLU A 386 -40.70 20.49 -18.04
CA GLU A 386 -39.81 19.32 -17.90
C GLU A 386 -38.33 19.73 -17.94
N GLU A 387 -37.94 20.69 -18.78
CA GLU A 387 -36.58 21.26 -18.78
C GLU A 387 -36.26 22.01 -17.47
N GLU A 388 -37.20 22.76 -16.89
CA GLU A 388 -36.98 23.43 -15.60
C GLU A 388 -36.92 22.43 -14.42
N ARG A 389 -37.52 21.23 -14.54
CA ARG A 389 -37.37 20.15 -13.53
C ARG A 389 -36.08 19.36 -13.69
N GLU A 390 -35.64 19.09 -14.92
CA GLU A 390 -34.37 18.42 -15.17
C GLU A 390 -33.16 19.32 -14.85
N GLU A 391 -33.27 20.65 -15.07
CA GLU A 391 -32.25 21.61 -14.62
C GLU A 391 -32.17 21.71 -13.09
N GLU A 392 -33.30 21.65 -12.37
CA GLU A 392 -33.31 21.62 -10.89
C GLU A 392 -32.76 20.28 -10.32
N GLU A 393 -33.01 19.14 -10.97
CA GLU A 393 -32.41 17.85 -10.58
C GLU A 393 -30.91 17.76 -10.93
N GLU A 394 -30.46 18.32 -12.05
CA GLU A 394 -29.03 18.39 -12.39
C GLU A 394 -28.27 19.39 -11.49
N GLU A 395 -28.89 20.50 -11.04
CA GLU A 395 -28.31 21.37 -10.02
C GLU A 395 -28.26 20.70 -8.64
N ALA A 396 -29.26 19.89 -8.28
CA ALA A 396 -29.26 19.11 -7.04
C ALA A 396 -28.17 18.01 -7.05
N ILE A 397 -27.97 17.34 -8.19
CA ILE A 397 -26.89 16.34 -8.36
C ILE A 397 -25.53 17.05 -8.40
N GLY A 398 -25.39 18.18 -9.08
CA GLY A 398 -24.17 18.99 -9.14
C GLY A 398 -23.80 19.67 -7.80
N GLY A 399 -24.77 19.93 -6.94
CA GLY A 399 -24.57 20.40 -5.57
C GLY A 399 -24.11 19.30 -4.61
N ARG A 400 -24.54 18.05 -4.83
CA ARG A 400 -24.17 16.89 -3.99
C ARG A 400 -22.71 16.47 -4.09
N TRP A 401 -22.02 16.87 -5.16
CA TRP A 401 -20.59 16.58 -5.38
C TRP A 401 -19.66 17.76 -5.05
N ARG A 402 -20.16 18.86 -4.46
CA ARG A 402 -19.35 20.06 -4.18
C ARG A 402 -19.17 20.44 -2.71
N GLY A 403 -19.62 19.65 -1.76
CA GLY A 403 -19.35 19.93 -0.35
C GLY A 403 -19.52 18.68 0.49
N GLU A 404 -18.54 18.44 1.35
CA GLU A 404 -18.53 17.38 2.37
C GLU A 404 -18.29 15.95 1.85
N CYS A 405 -17.02 15.63 1.54
CA CYS A 405 -16.44 14.33 1.89
C CYS A 405 -14.90 14.39 1.73
N TYR A 406 -14.19 14.09 2.84
CA TYR A 406 -12.74 13.85 2.97
C TYR A 406 -11.75 15.02 3.11
N LEU A 407 -12.07 16.06 3.89
CA LEU A 407 -11.04 17.01 4.34
C LEU A 407 -11.32 17.65 5.72
N VAL A 408 -11.89 16.90 6.67
CA VAL A 408 -12.19 17.40 8.03
C VAL A 408 -11.58 16.55 9.16
N ILE A 409 -10.77 15.53 8.85
CA ILE A 409 -10.19 14.67 9.91
C ILE A 409 -8.71 15.00 10.25
N LEU A 410 -8.04 15.93 9.55
CA LEU A 410 -6.61 16.21 9.80
C LEU A 410 -6.27 17.61 10.33
N GLU A 411 -7.24 18.47 10.61
CA GLU A 411 -6.97 19.83 11.13
C GLU A 411 -7.20 20.01 12.64
N LYS A 412 -7.51 18.96 13.41
CA LYS A 412 -7.79 19.08 14.86
C LYS A 412 -6.83 18.32 15.78
N SER A 413 -5.58 18.11 15.37
CA SER A 413 -4.55 17.52 16.25
C SER A 413 -3.27 18.36 16.37
N GLY A 414 -3.32 19.66 16.08
CA GLY A 414 -2.14 20.52 15.95
C GLY A 414 -2.04 21.73 16.88
N GLU A 415 -2.92 21.89 17.87
CA GLU A 415 -2.84 23.01 18.82
C GLU A 415 -2.89 22.48 20.26
N GLU A 416 -1.69 22.30 20.83
CA GLU A 416 -1.30 22.67 22.21
C GLU A 416 0.07 22.04 22.53
N GLY A 417 1.11 22.87 22.63
CA GLY A 417 2.42 22.39 23.09
C GLY A 417 3.64 23.19 22.63
N SER A 418 3.61 24.51 22.77
CA SER A 418 4.80 25.36 22.74
C SER A 418 5.72 25.01 23.92
N VAL A 419 6.94 24.53 23.66
CA VAL A 419 8.19 24.96 24.34
C VAL A 419 9.40 24.62 23.45
N GLY A 420 10.20 25.64 23.11
CA GLY A 420 11.64 25.46 22.87
C GLY A 420 12.12 25.71 21.44
N ALA A 421 12.38 26.98 21.14
CA ALA A 421 13.14 27.40 19.96
C ALA A 421 14.57 26.83 19.97
N ALA A 422 14.98 26.25 18.84
CA ALA A 422 16.38 26.16 18.44
C ALA A 422 16.44 26.16 16.91
N ASP A 423 17.10 27.18 16.36
CA ASP A 423 17.37 27.37 14.94
C ASP A 423 18.06 26.14 14.35
N VAL A 424 17.38 25.46 13.45
CA VAL A 424 17.97 24.53 12.49
C VAL A 424 17.34 24.85 11.15
N ASP A 425 18.16 25.29 10.20
CA ASP A 425 17.82 25.39 8.79
C ASP A 425 17.45 23.99 8.25
N GLU A 426 16.20 23.59 8.45
CA GLU A 426 15.59 22.45 7.76
C GLU A 426 15.16 22.93 6.36
N GLU A 427 16.04 22.72 5.38
CA GLU A 427 15.58 22.49 4.01
C GLU A 427 14.73 21.22 4.00
N GLY A 428 13.44 21.40 4.30
CA GLY A 428 12.41 20.39 4.12
C GLY A 428 12.34 19.94 2.67
N PRO A 429 11.83 18.73 2.40
CA PRO A 429 11.75 18.20 1.05
C PRO A 429 10.97 19.17 0.17
N LEU A 430 11.58 19.55 -0.97
CA LEU A 430 10.91 20.27 -2.06
C LEU A 430 9.75 19.40 -2.58
N TYR A 431 8.59 19.47 -1.92
CA TYR A 431 7.32 19.30 -2.58
C TYR A 431 7.19 20.52 -3.50
N ALA A 432 7.58 20.33 -4.77
CA ALA A 432 7.29 21.29 -5.81
C ALA A 432 5.77 21.51 -5.84
N GLN A 433 5.35 22.67 -5.32
CA GLN A 433 4.10 23.38 -5.57
C GLN A 433 2.85 22.53 -5.79
N GLU A 434 2.20 22.11 -4.71
CA GLU A 434 0.79 21.66 -4.74
C GLU A 434 -0.13 22.68 -5.46
N GLY A 435 0.23 23.97 -5.41
CA GLY A 435 -0.46 25.03 -6.15
C GLY A 435 -0.31 24.95 -7.68
N GLU A 436 0.82 24.46 -8.22
CA GLU A 436 0.99 24.29 -9.66
C GLU A 436 0.24 23.06 -10.18
N GLU A 437 0.21 21.98 -9.42
CA GLU A 437 -0.62 20.81 -9.74
C GLU A 437 -2.10 21.14 -9.65
N ALA A 438 -2.54 21.83 -8.60
CA ALA A 438 -3.92 22.31 -8.46
C ALA A 438 -4.32 23.25 -9.62
N ALA A 439 -3.42 24.12 -10.08
CA ALA A 439 -3.66 24.98 -11.24
C ALA A 439 -3.75 24.18 -12.56
N ARG A 440 -2.93 23.14 -12.74
CA ARG A 440 -3.00 22.23 -13.89
C ARG A 440 -4.31 21.45 -13.92
N TRP A 441 -4.73 20.87 -12.78
CA TRP A 441 -6.00 20.17 -12.66
C TRP A 441 -7.20 21.09 -12.85
N SER A 442 -7.14 22.32 -12.31
CA SER A 442 -8.19 23.32 -12.52
C SER A 442 -8.31 23.76 -13.99
N SER A 443 -7.18 23.90 -14.69
CA SER A 443 -7.16 24.19 -16.13
C SER A 443 -7.70 23.02 -16.95
N PHE A 444 -7.33 21.78 -16.59
CA PHE A 444 -7.87 20.57 -17.21
C PHE A 444 -9.38 20.46 -17.02
N LEU A 445 -9.87 20.60 -15.79
CA LEU A 445 -11.30 20.56 -15.47
C LEU A 445 -12.09 21.66 -16.20
N ASN A 446 -11.56 22.88 -16.28
CA ASN A 446 -12.20 23.95 -17.04
C ASN A 446 -12.28 23.64 -18.54
N ASN A 447 -11.22 23.07 -19.13
CA ASN A 447 -11.23 22.67 -20.53
C ASN A 447 -12.15 21.46 -20.79
N PHE A 448 -12.20 20.53 -19.85
CA PHE A 448 -13.10 19.38 -19.88
C PHE A 448 -14.57 19.82 -19.79
N CYS A 449 -14.92 20.70 -18.86
CA CYS A 449 -16.25 21.29 -18.74
C CYS A 449 -16.69 22.03 -20.03
N LYS A 450 -15.78 22.77 -20.69
CA LYS A 450 -16.08 23.39 -21.99
C LYS A 450 -16.39 22.35 -23.06
N ARG A 451 -15.70 21.21 -23.08
CA ARG A 451 -15.96 20.11 -24.02
C ARG A 451 -17.25 19.36 -23.72
N ILE A 452 -17.57 19.13 -22.44
CA ILE A 452 -18.88 18.57 -22.02
C ILE A 452 -20.02 19.46 -22.54
N ARG A 453 -19.90 20.79 -22.44
CA ARG A 453 -20.91 21.72 -22.99
C ARG A 453 -21.09 21.59 -24.50
N VAL A 454 -20.01 21.32 -25.23
CA VAL A 454 -20.10 21.06 -26.68
C VAL A 454 -20.76 19.71 -26.94
N TRP A 455 -20.41 18.66 -26.19
CA TRP A 455 -21.01 17.33 -26.35
C TRP A 455 -22.49 17.28 -26.00
N THR A 456 -22.89 17.94 -24.91
CA THR A 456 -24.31 18.10 -24.53
C THR A 456 -25.07 18.85 -25.60
N ALA A 457 -24.58 20.02 -26.05
CA ALA A 457 -25.20 20.74 -27.16
C ALA A 457 -25.30 19.92 -28.46
N THR A 458 -24.30 19.07 -28.74
CA THR A 458 -24.30 18.20 -29.92
C THR A 458 -25.30 17.05 -29.76
N ARG A 459 -25.36 16.43 -28.58
CA ARG A 459 -26.37 15.42 -28.22
C ARG A 459 -27.76 16.00 -28.40
N ASP A 460 -28.03 17.18 -27.85
CA ASP A 460 -29.35 17.79 -27.89
C ASP A 460 -29.74 18.16 -29.33
N ALA A 461 -28.78 18.66 -30.13
CA ALA A 461 -28.99 18.91 -31.55
C ALA A 461 -29.29 17.61 -32.35
N LEU A 462 -28.61 16.50 -32.04
CA LEU A 462 -28.87 15.20 -32.66
C LEU A 462 -30.21 14.62 -32.24
N THR A 463 -30.61 14.79 -30.98
CA THR A 463 -31.94 14.41 -30.49
C THR A 463 -33.03 15.18 -31.23
N GLN A 464 -32.87 16.51 -31.36
CA GLN A 464 -33.78 17.34 -32.13
C GLN A 464 -33.84 16.92 -33.61
N TYR A 465 -32.69 16.57 -34.20
CA TYR A 465 -32.64 16.08 -35.58
C TYR A 465 -33.39 14.75 -35.75
N ARG A 466 -33.22 13.83 -34.80
CA ARG A 466 -33.97 12.56 -34.76
C ARG A 466 -35.48 12.83 -34.71
N ASP A 467 -35.92 13.77 -33.88
CA ASP A 467 -37.34 14.08 -33.75
C ASP A 467 -37.91 14.69 -35.05
N VAL A 468 -37.12 15.52 -35.75
CA VAL A 468 -37.48 16.01 -37.10
C VAL A 468 -37.60 14.86 -38.10
N LEU A 469 -36.68 13.88 -38.06
CA LEU A 469 -36.76 12.71 -38.94
C LEU A 469 -38.00 11.86 -38.66
N ILE A 470 -38.34 11.67 -37.38
CA ILE A 470 -39.57 10.97 -36.97
C ILE A 470 -40.81 11.73 -37.48
N GLY A 471 -40.87 13.05 -37.26
CA GLY A 471 -41.97 13.87 -37.77
C GLY A 471 -42.10 13.82 -39.29
N ARG A 472 -40.97 13.85 -40.02
CA ARG A 472 -40.95 13.69 -41.49
C ARG A 472 -41.47 12.32 -41.92
N LEU A 473 -41.11 11.26 -41.20
CA LEU A 473 -41.61 9.90 -41.48
C LEU A 473 -43.12 9.82 -41.29
N GLU A 474 -43.67 10.45 -40.24
CA GLU A 474 -45.11 10.50 -40.01
C GLU A 474 -45.85 11.26 -41.10
N GLU A 475 -45.33 12.41 -41.55
CA GLU A 475 -45.90 13.17 -42.65
C GLU A 475 -45.85 12.39 -43.97
N MET A 476 -44.76 11.68 -44.28
CA MET A 476 -44.72 10.79 -45.44
C MET A 476 -45.82 9.72 -45.36
N ARG A 477 -46.01 9.09 -44.20
CA ARG A 477 -47.08 8.11 -43.99
C ARG A 477 -48.49 8.71 -44.15
N LYS A 478 -48.69 9.99 -43.82
CA LYS A 478 -49.96 10.70 -44.07
C LYS A 478 -50.15 10.97 -45.57
N VAL A 479 -49.12 11.46 -46.26
CA VAL A 479 -49.16 11.68 -47.72
C VAL A 479 -49.47 10.38 -48.47
N ASP A 480 -48.86 9.27 -48.08
CA ASP A 480 -49.11 7.96 -48.70
C ASP A 480 -50.53 7.44 -48.45
N ARG A 481 -51.16 7.79 -47.32
CA ARG A 481 -52.59 7.51 -47.07
C ARG A 481 -53.48 8.37 -47.96
N LEU A 482 -53.26 9.69 -48.00
CA LEU A 482 -54.03 10.62 -48.82
C LEU A 482 -53.91 10.30 -50.33
N ARG A 483 -52.75 9.81 -50.78
CA ARG A 483 -52.56 9.34 -52.16
C ARG A 483 -53.40 8.10 -52.47
N ARG A 484 -53.50 7.16 -51.54
CA ARG A 484 -54.37 5.96 -51.67
C ARG A 484 -55.84 6.34 -51.70
N GLU A 485 -56.29 7.16 -50.75
CA GLU A 485 -57.68 7.65 -50.71
C GLU A 485 -58.06 8.43 -51.97
N ASN A 486 -57.17 9.30 -52.49
CA ASN A 486 -57.42 9.97 -53.77
C ASN A 486 -57.47 9.02 -54.96
N ALA A 487 -56.67 7.95 -54.97
CA ALA A 487 -56.72 6.95 -56.02
C ALA A 487 -58.06 6.18 -56.00
N GLU A 488 -58.54 5.81 -54.81
CA GLU A 488 -59.86 5.20 -54.61
C GLU A 488 -61.00 6.11 -55.05
N LEU A 489 -60.97 7.40 -54.66
CA LEU A 489 -61.98 8.38 -55.07
C LEU A 489 -62.00 8.57 -56.59
N ARG A 490 -60.83 8.62 -57.25
CA ARG A 490 -60.74 8.69 -58.72
C ARG A 490 -61.33 7.45 -59.39
N PHE A 491 -61.08 6.27 -58.83
CA PHE A 491 -61.64 5.02 -59.32
C PHE A 491 -63.17 5.01 -59.20
N LEU A 492 -63.71 5.44 -58.04
CA LEU A 492 -65.16 5.59 -57.84
C LEU A 492 -65.80 6.61 -58.79
N LEU A 493 -65.15 7.75 -59.02
CA LEU A 493 -65.60 8.76 -59.98
C LEU A 493 -65.64 8.21 -61.41
N GLN A 494 -64.63 7.44 -61.84
CA GLN A 494 -64.66 6.76 -63.14
C GLN A 494 -65.81 5.77 -63.25
N GLY A 495 -66.13 5.04 -62.17
CA GLY A 495 -67.30 4.17 -62.11
C GLY A 495 -68.61 4.94 -62.37
N VAL A 496 -68.84 6.02 -61.62
CA VAL A 496 -70.05 6.85 -61.76
C VAL A 496 -70.17 7.49 -63.14
N VAL A 497 -69.05 7.93 -63.73
CA VAL A 497 -69.03 8.50 -65.10
C VAL A 497 -69.35 7.45 -66.16
N ASN A 498 -69.02 6.18 -65.95
CA ASN A 498 -69.35 5.10 -66.88
C ASN A 498 -70.80 4.62 -66.75
N ASP A 499 -71.44 4.84 -65.60
CA ASP A 499 -72.84 4.49 -65.32
C ASP A 499 -73.85 5.59 -65.76
N LEU A 500 -73.37 6.81 -66.04
CA LEU A 500 -74.12 7.95 -66.60
C LEU A 500 -74.02 7.97 -68.13
#